data_AF-A0A8T4PWB7-F1
#
_entry.id   AF-A0A8T4PWB7-F1
#
_cell.length_a   1.000
_cell.length_b   1.000
_cell.length_c   1.000
_cell.angle_alpha   90.00
_cell.angle_beta   90.00
_cell.angle_gamma   90.00
#
_symmetry.space_group_name_H-M   'P 1'
#
loop_
_entity.id
_entity.type
_entity.pdbx_description
1 polymer ?
#
loop_
_entity_poly.entity_id
_entity_poly.type
_entity_poly.pdbx_seq_one_letter_code
_entity_poly.pdbx_strand_id
1 'polypeptide(L)'
;MVDKLQLELEQSRMLREKARVILDKSTALYGLFMIVSLLGFFYDRITAQMLALLVAVGILILILGAVPYLVVTSKEERRIEKLLGDRK
;
A
#
# COMPACT_ATOMS: atom_id res chain seq x y z
N MET A 1 21.21 5.82 -27.19
CA MET A 1 21.62 5.22 -25.91
C MET A 1 20.96 5.91 -24.71
N VAL A 2 20.72 7.23 -24.78
CA VAL A 2 19.98 8.02 -23.76
C VAL A 2 18.50 7.59 -23.64
N ASP A 3 17.85 7.22 -24.75
CA ASP A 3 16.41 6.90 -24.74
C ASP A 3 16.04 5.68 -23.88
N LYS A 4 16.89 4.65 -23.83
CA LYS A 4 16.63 3.44 -23.03
C LYS A 4 16.67 3.72 -21.52
N LEU A 5 17.58 4.59 -21.09
CA LEU A 5 17.72 4.94 -19.68
C LEU A 5 16.52 5.77 -19.20
N GLN A 6 16.04 6.69 -20.02
CA GLN A 6 14.82 7.47 -19.73
C GLN A 6 13.59 6.57 -19.65
N LEU A 7 13.47 5.59 -20.57
CA LEU A 7 12.37 4.64 -20.57
C LEU A 7 12.35 3.77 -19.30
N GLU A 8 13.51 3.28 -18.84
CA GLU A 8 13.61 2.53 -17.59
C GLU A 8 13.22 3.37 -16.36
N LEU A 9 13.61 4.64 -16.34
CA LEU A 9 13.26 5.58 -15.26
C LEU A 9 11.75 5.86 -15.23
N GLU A 10 11.14 6.07 -16.39
CA GLU A 10 9.68 6.24 -16.49
C GLU A 10 8.92 4.98 -16.09
N GLN A 11 9.38 3.79 -16.49
CA GLN A 11 8.78 2.53 -16.04
C GLN A 11 8.86 2.37 -14.52
N SER A 12 10.00 2.70 -13.90
CA SER A 12 10.14 2.67 -12.44
C SER A 12 9.18 3.65 -11.76
N ARG A 13 9.05 4.88 -12.30
CA ARG A 13 8.08 5.87 -11.82
C ARG A 13 6.65 5.37 -11.91
N MET A 14 6.24 4.81 -13.04
CA MET A 14 4.90 4.26 -13.22
C MET A 14 4.62 3.10 -12.26
N LEU A 15 5.58 2.20 -12.02
CA LEU A 15 5.40 1.08 -11.09
C LEU A 15 5.18 1.56 -9.66
N ARG A 16 5.97 2.54 -9.21
CA ARG A 16 5.81 3.16 -7.88
C ARG A 16 4.49 3.91 -7.76
N GLU A 17 4.08 4.62 -8.80
CA GLU A 17 2.81 5.33 -8.81
C GLU A 17 1.60 4.37 -8.77
N LYS A 18 1.64 3.28 -9.55
CA LYS A 18 0.63 2.21 -9.46
C LYS A 18 0.56 1.60 -8.06
N ALA A 19 1.71 1.31 -7.45
CA ALA A 19 1.75 0.75 -6.11
C ALA A 19 1.21 1.73 -5.06
N ARG A 20 1.50 3.03 -5.20
CA ARG A 20 0.93 4.09 -4.37
C ARG A 20 -0.59 4.18 -4.50
N VAL A 21 -1.13 4.12 -5.72
CA VAL A 21 -2.59 4.12 -5.94
C VAL A 21 -3.26 2.93 -5.25
N ILE A 22 -2.64 1.75 -5.28
CA ILE A 22 -3.17 0.57 -4.57
C ILE A 22 -3.18 0.81 -3.06
N LEU A 23 -2.08 1.33 -2.50
CA LEU A 23 -1.98 1.68 -1.09
C LEU A 23 -3.04 2.72 -0.69
N ASP A 24 -3.18 3.79 -1.46
CA ASP A 24 -4.16 4.86 -1.21
C ASP A 24 -5.60 4.31 -1.22
N LYS A 25 -5.94 3.47 -2.20
CA LYS A 25 -7.26 2.82 -2.28
C LYS A 25 -7.53 1.88 -1.11
N SER A 26 -6.53 1.08 -0.72
CA SER A 26 -6.65 0.17 0.43
C SER A 26 -6.82 0.93 1.75
N THR A 27 -6.12 2.06 1.89
CA THR A 27 -6.22 2.94 3.07
C THR A 27 -7.58 3.62 3.14
N ALA A 28 -8.09 4.11 2.00
CA ALA A 28 -9.43 4.68 1.92
C ALA A 28 -10.50 3.63 2.27
N LEU A 29 -10.36 2.41 1.75
CA LEU A 29 -11.29 1.32 2.04
C LEU A 29 -11.26 0.93 3.52
N TYR A 30 -10.08 0.84 4.13
CA TYR A 30 -9.95 0.65 5.57
C TYR A 30 -10.66 1.75 6.36
N GLY A 31 -10.43 3.02 5.99
CA GLY A 31 -11.11 4.15 6.63
C GLY A 31 -12.63 4.04 6.56
N LEU A 32 -13.19 3.68 5.39
CA LEU A 32 -14.63 3.45 5.22
C LEU A 32 -15.12 2.29 6.10
N PHE A 33 -14.40 1.17 6.14
CA PHE A 33 -14.73 0.04 7.00
C PHE A 33 -14.74 0.45 8.47
N MET A 34 -13.76 1.24 8.93
CA MET A 34 -13.71 1.73 10.30
C MET A 34 -14.91 2.63 10.63
N ILE A 35 -15.26 3.57 9.74
CA ILE A 35 -16.41 4.45 9.93
C ILE A 35 -17.70 3.64 10.04
N VAL A 36 -17.95 2.72 9.09
CA VAL A 36 -19.16 1.89 9.08
C VAL A 36 -19.22 0.98 10.31
N SER A 37 -18.09 0.41 10.71
CA SER A 37 -18.02 -0.47 11.89
C SER A 37 -18.29 0.30 13.18
N LEU A 38 -17.69 1.48 13.34
CA LEU A 38 -17.94 2.34 14.49
C LEU A 38 -19.39 2.80 14.53
N LEU A 39 -19.94 3.32 13.43
CA LEU A 39 -21.34 3.73 13.37
C LEU A 39 -22.29 2.56 13.64
N GLY A 40 -22.03 1.40 13.03
CA GLY A 40 -22.81 0.19 13.28
C GLY A 40 -22.80 -0.23 14.75
N PHE A 41 -21.66 -0.08 15.42
CA PHE A 41 -21.53 -0.41 16.83
C PHE A 41 -22.22 0.63 17.72
N PHE A 42 -22.08 1.93 17.43
CA PHE A 42 -22.72 3.02 18.18
C PHE A 42 -24.25 2.98 18.13
N TYR A 43 -24.84 2.52 17.02
CA TYR A 43 -26.30 2.38 16.88
C TYR A 43 -26.83 1.01 17.29
N ASP A 44 -26.03 0.19 18.01
CA ASP A 44 -26.37 -1.18 18.42
C ASP A 44 -26.80 -2.09 17.24
N ARG A 45 -26.34 -1.78 16.02
CA ARG A 45 -26.65 -2.55 14.81
C ARG A 45 -25.73 -3.74 14.60
N ILE A 46 -24.54 -3.73 15.20
CA ILE A 46 -23.58 -4.83 15.14
C ILE A 46 -23.06 -5.16 16.55
N THR A 47 -22.73 -6.43 16.79
CA THR A 47 -22.18 -6.87 18.08
C THR A 47 -20.68 -6.56 18.20
N ALA A 48 -20.14 -6.58 19.41
CA ALA A 48 -18.70 -6.44 19.65
C ALA A 48 -17.86 -7.49 18.90
N GLN A 49 -18.38 -8.70 18.72
CA GLN A 49 -17.73 -9.76 17.93
C GLN A 49 -17.66 -9.39 16.44
N MET A 50 -18.75 -8.85 15.89
CA MET A 50 -18.78 -8.36 14.50
C MET A 50 -17.83 -7.18 14.31
N LEU A 51 -17.80 -6.22 15.25
CA LEU A 51 -16.86 -5.11 15.22
C LEU A 51 -15.41 -5.60 15.13
N ALA A 52 -15.02 -6.54 15.99
CA ALA A 52 -13.67 -7.11 15.98
C ALA A 52 -13.34 -7.79 14.64
N LEU A 53 -14.30 -8.51 14.05
CA LEU A 53 -14.16 -9.13 12.74
C LEU A 53 -13.96 -8.08 11.63
N LEU A 54 -14.77 -7.02 11.59
CA LEU A 54 -14.64 -5.97 10.57
C LEU A 54 -13.30 -5.22 10.69
N VAL A 55 -12.85 -4.93 11.91
CA VAL A 55 -11.53 -4.33 12.14
C VAL A 55 -10.42 -5.25 11.65
N ALA A 56 -10.49 -6.56 11.96
CA ALA A 56 -9.51 -7.53 11.49
C ALA A 56 -9.44 -7.62 9.97
N VAL A 57 -10.60 -7.66 9.29
CA VAL A 57 -10.68 -7.64 7.81
C VAL A 57 -10.09 -6.36 7.24
N GLY A 58 -10.39 -5.21 7.86
CA GLY A 58 -9.82 -3.93 7.46
C GLY A 58 -8.28 -3.90 7.55
N ILE A 59 -7.71 -4.44 8.62
CA ILE A 59 -6.25 -4.58 8.77
C ILE A 59 -5.68 -5.49 7.69
N LEU A 60 -6.36 -6.59 7.37
CA LEU A 60 -5.95 -7.51 6.31
C LEU A 60 -5.89 -6.81 4.94
N ILE A 61 -6.88 -5.97 4.63
CA ILE A 61 -6.89 -5.15 3.41
C ILE A 61 -5.70 -4.19 3.37
N LEU A 62 -5.38 -3.53 4.49
CA LEU A 62 -4.21 -2.65 4.60
C LEU A 62 -2.90 -3.40 4.34
N ILE A 63 -2.74 -4.59 4.94
CA ILE A 63 -1.55 -5.43 4.74
C ILE A 63 -1.41 -5.76 3.25
N LEU A 64 -2.48 -6.24 2.62
CA LEU A 64 -2.47 -6.60 1.20
C LEU A 64 -2.18 -5.39 0.30
N GLY A 65 -2.66 -4.20 0.66
CA GLY A 65 -2.39 -2.95 -0.06
C GLY A 65 -0.98 -2.40 0.14
N ALA A 66 -0.37 -2.63 1.30
CA ALA A 66 0.99 -2.18 1.63
C ALA A 66 2.08 -3.02 0.95
N VAL A 67 1.86 -4.32 0.78
CA VAL A 67 2.81 -5.25 0.15
C VAL A 67 3.36 -4.74 -1.21
N PRO A 68 2.54 -4.38 -2.22
CA PRO A 68 3.08 -3.96 -3.51
C PRO A 68 3.93 -2.68 -3.40
N TYR A 69 3.55 -1.75 -2.52
CA TYR A 69 4.31 -0.52 -2.29
C TYR A 69 5.67 -0.83 -1.66
N LEU A 70 5.70 -1.62 -0.60
CA LEU A 70 6.94 -2.03 0.07
C LEU A 70 7.88 -2.77 -0.88
N VAL A 71 7.36 -3.70 -1.68
CA VAL A 71 8.17 -4.46 -2.64
C VAL A 71 8.79 -3.56 -3.71
N VAL A 72 8.04 -2.58 -4.24
CA VAL A 72 8.56 -1.66 -5.26
C VAL A 72 9.63 -0.74 -4.66
N THR A 73 9.34 -0.13 -3.51
CA THR A 73 10.27 0.78 -2.84
C THR A 73 11.55 0.07 -2.42
N SER A 74 11.47 -1.12 -1.82
CA SER A 74 12.66 -1.90 -1.43
C SER A 74 13.49 -2.37 -2.62
N LYS A 75 12.87 -2.64 -3.78
CA LYS A 75 13.63 -2.94 -5.01
C LYS A 75 14.40 -1.73 -5.51
N GLU A 76 13.80 -0.54 -5.43
CA GLU A 76 14.47 0.70 -5.81
C GLU A 76 15.60 1.07 -4.86
N GLU A 77 15.38 0.97 -3.55
CA GLU A 77 16.43 1.19 -2.53
C GLU A 77 17.62 0.27 -2.76
N ARG A 78 17.40 -1.04 -2.94
CA ARG A 78 18.47 -2.00 -3.23
C ARG A 78 19.20 -1.70 -4.55
N ARG A 79 18.50 -1.16 -5.56
CA ARG A 79 19.14 -0.76 -6.83
C ARG A 79 20.06 0.44 -6.61
N ILE A 80 19.63 1.41 -5.81
CA ILE A 80 20.43 2.60 -5.45
C ILE A 80 21.64 2.18 -4.60
N GLU A 81 21.45 1.33 -3.59
CA GLU A 81 22.54 0.81 -2.76
C GLU A 81 23.60 0.09 -3.58
N LYS A 82 23.21 -0.75 -4.56
CA LYS A 82 24.17 -1.39 -5.46
C LYS A 82 24.99 -0.38 -6.26
N LEU A 83 24.34 0.66 -6.79
CA LEU A 83 25.02 1.70 -7.56
C LEU A 83 25.96 2.58 -6.71
N LEU A 84 25.66 2.74 -5.42
CA LEU A 84 26.49 3.48 -4.47
C LEU A 84 27.61 2.61 -3.87
N GLY A 85 27.34 1.33 -3.63
CA GLY A 85 28.30 0.34 -3.14
C GLY A 85 29.41 0.04 -4.14
N ASP A 86 29.10 0.04 -5.44
CA ASP A 86 30.10 -0.09 -6.53
C ASP A 86 31.03 1.14 -6.67
N ARG A 87 30.75 2.26 -5.99
CA ARG A 87 31.58 3.48 -6.01
C ARG A 87 32.56 3.59 -4.84
N LYS A 88 32.71 2.56 -4.01
CA LYS A 88 33.78 2.45 -3.00
C LYS A 88 34.80 1.41 -3.44
#